data_AF-A0A972SUI7-F1
#
_entry.id   AF-A0A972SUI7-F1
#
_cell.length_a   1.000
_cell.length_b   1.000
_cell.length_c   1.000
_cell.angle_alpha   90.00
_cell.angle_beta   90.00
_cell.angle_gamma   90.00
#
_symmetry.space_group_name_H-M   'P 1'
#
loop_
_entity.id
_entity.type
_entity.pdbx_description
1 polymer ?
#
loop_
_entity_poly.entity_id
_entity_poly.type
_entity_poly.pdbx_seq_one_letter_code
_entity_poly.pdbx_strand_id
1 'polypeptide(L)' 'MTARCAFCGKKESVAEDHKDYPKLLTNPKTVYICDWCNNKVRYDAEENQKPKKPM' A
#
# COMPACT_ATOMS: atom_id res chain seq x y z
N MET A 1 13.10 -8.83 -3.24
CA MET A 1 13.51 -7.40 -3.13
C MET A 1 13.05 -6.86 -1.79
N THR A 2 13.90 -6.24 -0.99
CA THR A 2 13.48 -5.71 0.34
C THR A 2 13.07 -4.26 0.20
N ALA A 3 11.80 -3.93 0.46
CA ALA A 3 11.28 -2.57 0.36
C ALA A 3 10.75 -2.09 1.71
N ARG A 4 10.81 -0.77 1.94
CA ARG A 4 10.28 -0.15 3.15
C ARG A 4 8.94 0.48 2.83
N CYS A 5 7.89 0.08 3.54
CA CYS A 5 6.58 0.69 3.41
C CYS A 5 6.61 2.15 3.87
N ALA A 6 6.09 3.08 3.07
CA ALA A 6 6.05 4.50 3.39
C ALA A 6 5.03 4.85 4.49
N PHE A 7 3.99 4.02 4.67
CA PHE A 7 2.94 4.25 5.66
C PHE A 7 3.29 3.72 7.06
N CYS A 8 3.76 2.47 7.14
CA CYS A 8 4.08 1.84 8.44
C CYS A 8 5.59 1.77 8.73
N GLY A 9 6.44 2.11 7.76
CA GLY A 9 7.89 2.08 7.93
C GLY A 9 8.51 0.68 8.02
N LYS A 10 7.69 -0.39 7.97
CA LYS A 10 8.17 -1.79 8.02
C LYS A 10 8.95 -2.12 6.75
N LYS A 11 10.00 -2.93 6.91
CA LYS A 11 10.75 -3.52 5.81
C LYS A 11 10.18 -4.91 5.56
N GLU A 12 9.75 -5.18 4.35
CA GLU A 12 9.26 -6.49 3.94
C GLU A 12 9.92 -6.95 2.64
N SER A 13 9.95 -8.26 2.48
CA SER A 13 10.48 -8.91 1.28
C SER A 13 9.37 -8.97 0.24
N VAL A 14 9.44 -8.06 -0.73
CA VAL A 14 8.58 -8.05 -1.91
C VAL A 14 9.02 -9.19 -2.84
N ALA A 15 8.10 -10.14 -3.06
CA ALA A 15 8.26 -11.24 -4.00
C ALA A 15 8.14 -10.75 -5.45
N GLU A 16 8.67 -11.53 -6.39
CA GLU A 16 8.63 -11.24 -7.84
C GLU A 16 7.21 -11.15 -8.39
N ASP A 17 6.28 -11.88 -7.78
CA ASP A 17 4.85 -11.86 -8.15
C ASP A 17 4.11 -10.58 -7.72
N HIS A 18 4.75 -9.71 -6.94
CA HIS A 18 4.10 -8.50 -6.47
C HIS A 18 4.08 -7.43 -7.58
N LYS A 19 2.94 -6.76 -7.76
CA LYS A 19 2.73 -5.77 -8.82
C LYS A 19 3.72 -4.60 -8.78
N ASP A 20 4.25 -4.33 -7.59
CA ASP A 20 5.21 -3.25 -7.37
C ASP A 20 6.68 -3.72 -7.44
N TYR A 21 6.93 -5.04 -7.56
CA TYR A 21 8.27 -5.58 -7.77
C TYR A 21 8.99 -5.00 -9.00
N PRO A 22 8.41 -4.98 -10.23
CA PRO A 22 9.10 -4.41 -11.39
C PRO A 22 9.34 -2.90 -11.25
N LYS A 23 8.47 -2.19 -10.54
CA LYS A 23 8.62 -0.75 -10.28
C LYS A 23 9.75 -0.48 -9.27
N LEU A 24 9.85 -1.31 -8.24
CA LEU A 24 10.93 -1.26 -7.27
C LEU A 24 12.28 -1.64 -7.87
N LEU A 25 12.29 -2.58 -8.83
CA LEU A 25 13.48 -2.98 -9.56
C LEU A 25 13.99 -1.84 -10.46
N THR A 26 13.07 -1.18 -11.17
CA THR A 26 13.38 -0.07 -12.08
C THR A 26 13.78 1.19 -11.30
N ASN A 27 13.08 1.48 -10.20
CA ASN A 27 13.27 2.66 -9.38
C ASN A 27 13.28 2.29 -7.89
N PRO A 28 14.46 2.07 -7.28
CA PRO A 28 14.58 1.67 -5.88
C PRO A 28 14.14 2.75 -4.89
N LYS A 29 13.90 3.98 -5.36
CA LYS A 29 13.33 5.10 -4.57
C LYS A 29 11.80 5.20 -4.69
N THR A 30 11.15 4.28 -5.40
CA THR A 30 9.68 4.29 -5.54
C THR A 30 9.04 4.11 -4.18
N VAL A 31 7.97 4.87 -3.94
CA VAL A 31 7.13 4.73 -2.75
C VAL A 31 6.49 3.36 -2.77
N TYR A 32 6.89 2.51 -1.83
CA TYR A 32 6.28 1.21 -1.60
C TYR A 32 5.24 1.31 -0.49
N ILE A 33 4.10 0.66 -0.68
CA ILE A 33 3.04 0.54 0.32
C ILE A 33 2.75 -0.94 0.49
N CYS A 34 2.85 -1.42 1.72
CA CYS A 34 2.55 -2.82 2.03
C CYS A 34 1.06 -3.13 1.83
N ASP A 35 0.75 -4.38 1.54
CA ASP A 35 -0.64 -4.80 1.28
C ASP A 35 -1.57 -4.48 2.46
N TRP A 36 -1.06 -4.58 3.69
CA TRP A 36 -1.83 -4.23 4.88
C TRP A 36 -2.19 -2.73 4.93
N CYS A 37 -1.22 -1.85 4.67
CA CYS A 37 -1.46 -0.41 4.62
C CYS A 37 -2.37 -0.04 3.45
N ASN A 38 -2.18 -0.68 2.29
CA ASN A 38 -3.01 -0.46 1.12
C ASN A 38 -4.47 -0.82 1.41
N ASN A 39 -4.72 -2.01 1.95
CA ASN A 39 -6.07 -2.46 2.33
C ASN A 39 -6.69 -1.57 3.41
N LYS A 40 -5.90 -1.14 4.41
CA LYS A 40 -6.39 -0.23 5.46
C LYS A 40 -6.84 1.11 4.88
N VAL A 41 -6.05 1.71 4.00
CA VAL A 41 -6.39 3.00 3.35
C VAL A 41 -7.63 2.84 2.48
N ARG A 42 -7.74 1.73 1.74
CA ARG A 42 -8.93 1.44 0.94
C ARG A 42 -10.19 1.33 1.80
N TYR A 43 -10.13 0.53 2.87
CA TYR A 43 -11.24 0.36 3.80
C TYR A 43 -11.68 1.70 4.42
N ASP A 44 -10.71 2.50 4.88
CA ASP A 44 -10.98 3.81 5.48
C ASP A 44 -11.63 4.78 4.47
N ALA A 45 -11.15 4.78 3.22
CA ALA A 45 -11.74 5.58 2.15
C ALA A 45 -13.18 5.14 1.84
N GLU A 46 -13.43 3.83 1.74
CA GLU A 46 -14.76 3.27 1.50
C GLU A 46 -15.73 3.58 2.65
N GLU A 47 -15.28 3.47 3.91
CA GLU A 47 -16.08 3.79 5.09
C GLU A 47 -16.46 5.27 5.13
N ASN A 48 -15.50 6.16 4.85
CA ASN A 48 -15.73 7.61 4.80
C ASN A 48 -16.62 8.04 3.63
N GLN A 49 -16.66 7.26 2.55
CA GLN A 49 -17.53 7.52 1.40
C GLN A 49 -18.96 7.00 1.59
N LYS A 50 -19.26 6.25 2.65
CA LYS A 50 -20.63 5.83 2.92
C LYS A 50 -21.51 7.07 3.09
N PRO A 51 -22.64 7.17 2.36
CA PRO A 51 -23.54 8.30 2.48
C PRO A 51 -24.02 8.36 3.93
N LYS A 52 -23.73 9.49 4.61
CA LYS A 52 -24.31 9.78 5.93
C LYS A 52 -25.83 9.72 5.75
N LYS A 53 -26.48 8.80 6.45
CA LYS A 53 -27.94 8.69 6.41
C LYS A 53 -28.51 10.09 6.69
N PRO A 54 -29.38 10.62 5.81
CA PRO A 54 -30.09 11.86 6.13
C PRO A 54 -30.88 11.60 7.42
N MET A 55 -30.73 12.51 8.38
CA MET A 55 -31.47 12.51 9.64
C MET A 55 -32.96 12.67 9.40
#